data_AF-A0A524KZ34-F1
#
_entry.id   AF-A0A524KZ34-F1
#
_cell.length_a   1.000
_cell.length_b   1.000
_cell.length_c   1.000
_cell.angle_alpha   90.00
_cell.angle_beta   90.00
_cell.angle_gamma   90.00
#
_symmetry.space_group_name_H-M   'P 1'
#
loop_
_entity.id
_entity.type
_entity.pdbx_description
1 polymer ?
#
loop_
_entity_poly.entity_id
_entity_poly.type
_entity_poly.pdbx_seq_one_letter_code
_entity_poly.pdbx_strand_id
1 'polypeptide(L)'
;MKEKPWLIKHLIPLTVYVFVILAIFIAKFFLPSNYVISMAAVLMLFPVLLKADGNFFKSDFKGVLLGLGVSAVLLSVYITVIALYGHYTGKSLVVNALSVSFVLTQLLMVALPEEVFFRGYLQNKLGNNIKGVIIVSLLFAVGHFITLCLGGGHNLAICSQAILTFFPSLVMGYLYLQTKTLWASIIFHFFANIVHIAIALS
;
A
#
# COMPACT_ATOMS: atom_id res chain seq x y z
N MET A 1 21.76 -14.23 -29.60
CA MET A 1 20.82 -13.09 -29.56
C MET A 1 21.05 -12.32 -28.26
N LYS A 2 21.32 -11.01 -28.27
CA LYS A 2 21.50 -10.24 -27.03
C LYS A 2 20.17 -10.20 -26.28
N GLU A 3 20.17 -10.50 -24.99
CA GLU A 3 18.97 -10.34 -24.17
C GLU A 3 18.47 -8.89 -24.21
N LYS A 4 17.14 -8.72 -24.31
CA LYS A 4 16.55 -7.38 -24.23
C LYS A 4 16.84 -6.76 -22.84
N PRO A 5 17.16 -5.46 -22.76
CA PRO A 5 17.28 -4.72 -21.50
C PRO A 5 16.09 -4.93 -20.57
N TRP A 6 16.31 -4.94 -19.25
CA TRP A 6 15.26 -5.15 -18.25
C TRP A 6 14.06 -4.20 -18.43
N LEU A 7 14.32 -2.93 -18.73
CA LEU A 7 13.27 -1.93 -18.98
C LEU A 7 12.37 -2.31 -20.17
N ILE A 8 12.96 -2.82 -21.26
CA ILE A 8 12.20 -3.23 -22.45
C ILE A 8 11.34 -4.47 -22.13
N LYS A 9 11.85 -5.40 -21.31
CA LYS A 9 11.08 -6.58 -20.86
C LYS A 9 9.87 -6.19 -20.00
N HIS A 10 9.95 -5.07 -19.28
CA HIS A 10 8.93 -4.63 -18.31
C HIS A 10 8.23 -3.33 -18.69
N LEU A 11 8.28 -2.92 -19.96
CA LEU A 11 7.73 -1.64 -20.41
C LEU A 11 6.23 -1.52 -20.12
N ILE A 12 5.45 -2.57 -20.43
CA ILE A 12 3.99 -2.57 -20.25
C ILE A 12 3.57 -2.32 -18.79
N PRO A 13 4.00 -3.11 -17.78
CA PRO A 13 3.58 -2.87 -16.40
C PRO A 13 4.04 -1.50 -15.88
N LEU A 14 5.20 -1.01 -16.30
CA LEU A 14 5.69 0.32 -15.92
C LEU A 14 4.86 1.45 -16.56
N THR A 15 4.46 1.31 -17.83
CA THR A 15 3.56 2.27 -18.48
C THR A 15 2.21 2.32 -17.80
N VAL A 16 1.64 1.17 -17.41
CA VAL A 16 0.39 1.12 -16.65
C VAL A 16 0.55 1.79 -15.28
N TYR A 17 1.65 1.55 -14.57
CA TYR A 17 1.97 2.24 -13.33
C TYR A 17 2.01 3.76 -13.51
N VAL A 18 2.76 4.26 -14.48
CA VAL A 18 2.85 5.70 -14.74
C VAL A 18 1.47 6.29 -15.06
N PHE A 19 0.69 5.62 -15.90
CA PHE A 19 -0.67 6.05 -16.24
C PHE A 19 -1.58 6.14 -15.00
N VAL A 20 -1.63 5.10 -14.16
CA VAL A 20 -2.47 5.07 -12.96
C VAL A 20 -2.07 6.19 -11.99
N ILE A 21 -0.77 6.34 -11.71
CA ILE A 21 -0.29 7.38 -10.78
C ILE A 21 -0.55 8.79 -11.33
N LEU A 22 -0.31 9.04 -12.62
CA LEU A 22 -0.58 10.33 -13.23
C LEU A 22 -2.08 10.65 -13.23
N ALA A 23 -2.94 9.67 -13.54
CA ALA A 23 -4.39 9.87 -13.51
C ALA A 23 -4.88 10.25 -12.11
N ILE A 24 -4.43 9.54 -11.07
CA ILE A 24 -4.76 9.84 -9.67
C ILE A 24 -4.22 11.23 -9.28
N PHE A 25 -2.96 11.52 -9.61
CA PHE A 25 -2.33 12.79 -9.32
C PHE A 25 -3.10 13.98 -9.94
N ILE A 26 -3.40 13.90 -11.24
CA ILE A 26 -4.15 14.93 -11.95
C ILE A 26 -5.55 15.10 -11.33
N ALA A 27 -6.25 14.00 -11.05
CA ALA A 27 -7.59 14.05 -10.47
C ALA A 27 -7.66 14.79 -9.14
N LYS A 28 -6.59 14.79 -8.33
CA LYS A 28 -6.57 15.54 -7.05
C LYS A 28 -6.72 17.06 -7.21
N PHE A 29 -6.42 17.61 -8.39
CA PHE A 29 -6.59 19.03 -8.66
C PHE A 29 -8.01 19.41 -9.10
N PHE A 30 -8.81 18.43 -9.51
CA PHE A 30 -10.13 18.67 -10.13
C PHE A 30 -11.29 18.01 -9.38
N LEU A 31 -11.03 16.96 -8.58
CA LEU A 31 -12.04 16.16 -7.93
C LEU A 31 -11.89 16.19 -6.39
N PRO A 32 -13.01 16.16 -5.64
CA PRO A 32 -12.96 15.96 -4.19
C PRO A 32 -12.36 14.60 -3.80
N SER A 33 -11.76 14.52 -2.61
CA SER A 33 -10.95 13.36 -2.18
C SER A 33 -11.69 12.02 -2.21
N ASN A 34 -12.98 11.98 -1.87
CA ASN A 34 -13.79 10.76 -1.91
C ASN A 34 -13.95 10.20 -3.35
N TYR A 35 -14.08 11.08 -4.35
CA TYR A 35 -14.12 10.67 -5.74
C TYR A 35 -12.75 10.22 -6.24
N VAL A 36 -11.66 10.86 -5.80
CA VAL A 36 -10.29 10.44 -6.12
C VAL A 36 -10.02 9.04 -5.59
N ILE A 37 -10.38 8.74 -4.33
CA ILE A 37 -10.21 7.40 -3.74
C ILE A 37 -11.00 6.36 -4.54
N SER A 38 -12.25 6.67 -4.90
CA SER A 38 -13.09 5.77 -5.69
C SER A 38 -12.52 5.50 -7.08
N MET A 39 -12.03 6.55 -7.75
CA MET A 39 -11.36 6.44 -9.04
C MET A 39 -10.06 5.64 -8.94
N ALA A 40 -9.23 5.89 -7.91
CA ALA A 40 -8.00 5.16 -7.65
C ALA A 40 -8.27 3.66 -7.48
N ALA A 41 -9.28 3.30 -6.67
CA ALA A 41 -9.69 1.91 -6.49
C ALA A 41 -10.03 1.23 -7.82
N VAL A 42 -10.83 1.87 -8.67
CA VAL A 42 -11.21 1.32 -9.99
C VAL A 42 -10.01 1.18 -10.90
N LEU A 43 -9.17 2.22 -11.01
CA LEU A 43 -7.97 2.22 -11.87
C LEU A 43 -6.96 1.15 -11.46
N MET A 44 -6.81 0.89 -10.15
CA MET A 44 -5.89 -0.10 -9.62
C MET A 44 -6.39 -1.54 -9.81
N LEU A 45 -7.71 -1.74 -9.79
CA LEU A 45 -8.32 -3.05 -10.07
C LEU A 45 -8.34 -3.38 -11.57
N PHE A 46 -8.41 -2.37 -12.45
CA PHE A 46 -8.64 -2.54 -13.88
C PHE A 46 -7.62 -3.46 -14.60
N PRO A 47 -6.28 -3.31 -14.44
CA PRO A 47 -5.30 -4.13 -15.16
C PRO A 47 -5.35 -5.62 -14.79
N VAL A 48 -5.79 -5.95 -13.57
CA VAL A 48 -5.93 -7.32 -13.10
C VAL A 48 -7.26 -7.91 -13.54
N LEU A 49 -8.36 -7.16 -13.48
CA LEU A 49 -9.68 -7.63 -13.95
C LEU A 49 -9.66 -8.01 -15.43
N LEU A 50 -8.84 -7.36 -16.26
CA LEU A 50 -8.72 -7.67 -17.69
C LEU A 50 -7.89 -8.92 -18.02
N LYS A 51 -7.14 -9.47 -17.05
CA LYS A 51 -6.24 -10.64 -17.22
C LYS A 51 -6.14 -11.48 -15.95
N ALA A 52 -7.24 -11.64 -15.22
CA ALA A 52 -7.20 -12.22 -13.88
C ALA A 52 -6.82 -13.70 -13.95
N ASP A 53 -5.54 -13.99 -13.69
CA ASP A 53 -5.15 -15.28 -13.15
C ASP A 53 -5.92 -15.44 -11.84
N GLY A 54 -7.03 -16.19 -11.83
CA GLY A 54 -8.00 -16.28 -10.74
C GLY A 54 -7.48 -16.86 -9.42
N ASN A 55 -6.16 -17.00 -9.27
CA ASN A 55 -5.51 -17.63 -8.14
C ASN A 55 -5.22 -16.67 -6.97
N PHE A 56 -5.29 -15.35 -7.17
CA PHE A 56 -4.93 -14.36 -6.13
C PHE A 56 -5.83 -14.40 -4.88
N PHE A 57 -7.12 -14.73 -5.07
CA PHE A 57 -8.14 -14.79 -4.02
C PHE A 57 -8.53 -16.24 -3.67
N LYS A 58 -7.64 -17.21 -3.91
CA LYS A 58 -7.83 -18.55 -3.37
C LYS A 58 -8.00 -18.48 -1.85
N SER A 59 -8.86 -19.35 -1.31
CA SER A 59 -8.99 -19.50 0.14
C SER A 59 -7.62 -19.85 0.72
N ASP A 60 -7.13 -19.00 1.62
CA ASP A 60 -5.83 -19.15 2.26
C ASP A 60 -5.93 -18.75 3.73
N PHE A 61 -6.52 -19.64 4.53
CA PHE A 61 -6.67 -19.43 5.97
C PHE A 61 -5.31 -19.24 6.67
N LYS A 62 -4.25 -19.92 6.20
CA LYS A 62 -2.90 -19.75 6.75
C LYS A 62 -2.35 -18.36 6.44
N GLY A 63 -2.54 -17.85 5.23
CA GLY A 63 -2.20 -16.48 4.86
C GLY A 63 -2.96 -15.45 5.68
N VAL A 64 -4.25 -15.67 5.96
CA VAL A 64 -5.04 -14.82 6.85
C VAL A 64 -4.44 -14.78 8.26
N LEU A 65 -4.17 -15.94 8.86
CA LEU A 65 -3.56 -16.03 10.19
C LEU A 65 -2.15 -15.40 10.21
N LEU A 66 -1.36 -15.60 9.16
CA LEU A 66 -0.04 -14.99 9.04
C LEU A 66 -0.14 -13.46 8.97
N GLY A 67 -1.06 -12.93 8.17
CA GLY A 67 -1.31 -11.48 8.09
C GLY A 67 -1.68 -10.90 9.45
N LEU A 68 -2.63 -11.53 10.15
CA LEU A 68 -3.03 -11.13 11.50
C LEU A 68 -1.87 -11.18 12.50
N GLY A 69 -1.08 -12.27 12.48
CA GLY A 69 0.07 -12.42 13.37
C GLY A 69 1.15 -11.37 13.13
N VAL A 70 1.49 -11.12 11.86
CA VAL A 70 2.49 -10.10 11.48
C VAL A 70 1.99 -8.69 11.82
N SER A 71 0.71 -8.39 11.58
CA SER A 71 0.08 -7.14 12.03
C SER A 71 0.20 -6.97 13.54
N ALA A 72 -0.19 -7.98 14.32
CA ALA A 72 -0.15 -7.89 15.78
C ALA A 72 1.27 -7.61 16.28
N VAL A 73 2.29 -8.31 15.77
CA VAL A 73 3.68 -8.13 16.18
C VAL A 73 4.21 -6.75 15.78
N LEU A 74 4.15 -6.41 14.48
CA LEU A 74 4.79 -5.18 13.98
C LEU A 74 4.06 -3.92 14.45
N LEU A 75 2.73 -3.95 14.52
CA LEU A 75 1.96 -2.79 14.96
C LEU A 75 2.05 -2.59 16.46
N SER A 76 2.22 -3.64 17.26
CA SER A 76 2.54 -3.49 18.69
C SER A 76 3.88 -2.79 18.88
N VAL A 77 4.92 -3.22 18.15
CA VAL A 77 6.24 -2.55 18.18
C VAL A 77 6.10 -1.08 17.77
N TYR A 78 5.38 -0.79 16.68
CA TYR A 78 5.14 0.58 16.23
C TYR A 78 4.44 1.43 17.30
N ILE A 79 3.34 0.93 17.88
CA ILE A 79 2.60 1.63 18.95
C ILE A 79 3.50 1.87 20.16
N THR A 80 4.29 0.88 20.58
CA THR A 80 5.24 1.02 21.70
C THR A 80 6.28 2.10 21.41
N VAL A 81 6.85 2.15 20.20
CA VAL A 81 7.82 3.18 19.82
C VAL A 81 7.19 4.58 19.89
N ILE A 82 5.97 4.74 19.36
CA ILE A 82 5.25 6.03 19.43
C ILE A 82 4.92 6.40 20.88
N ALA A 83 4.50 5.44 21.71
CA ALA A 83 4.20 5.67 23.12
C ALA A 83 5.45 6.09 23.91
N LEU A 84 6.59 5.43 23.69
CA LEU A 84 7.87 5.76 24.32
C LEU A 84 8.36 7.15 23.89
N TYR A 85 8.21 7.49 22.60
CA TYR A 85 8.51 8.82 22.10
C TYR A 85 7.58 9.89 22.68
N GLY A 86 6.28 9.57 22.82
CA GLY A 86 5.32 10.39 23.54
C GLY A 86 5.78 10.69 24.96
N HIS A 87 6.07 9.64 25.73
CA HIS A 87 6.57 9.76 27.10
C HIS A 87 7.85 10.62 27.17
N TYR A 88 8.81 10.41 26.26
CA TYR A 88 10.03 11.21 26.18
C TYR A 88 9.77 12.71 25.89
N THR A 89 8.74 13.01 25.11
CA THR A 89 8.35 14.38 24.74
C THR A 89 7.29 15.00 25.67
N GLY A 90 6.91 14.31 26.74
CA GLY A 90 5.88 14.76 27.68
C GLY A 90 4.46 14.71 27.12
N LYS A 91 4.23 13.93 26.06
CA LYS A 91 2.91 13.73 25.42
C LYS A 91 2.34 12.35 25.71
N SER A 92 1.03 12.24 25.71
CA SER A 92 0.33 10.97 25.89
C SER A 92 -0.11 10.38 24.55
N LEU A 93 -0.06 9.06 24.43
CA LEU A 93 -0.64 8.35 23.30
C LEU A 93 -2.17 8.39 23.40
N VAL A 94 -2.82 8.89 22.34
CA VAL A 94 -4.28 8.91 22.21
C VAL A 94 -4.68 8.03 21.04
N VAL A 95 -5.80 7.33 21.20
CA VAL A 95 -6.43 6.52 20.15
C VAL A 95 -7.76 7.15 19.77
N ASN A 96 -7.85 7.64 18.54
CA ASN A 96 -9.03 8.27 17.99
C ASN A 96 -10.01 7.22 17.47
N ALA A 97 -11.31 7.42 17.74
CA ALA A 97 -12.35 6.59 17.17
C ALA A 97 -12.49 6.87 15.67
N LEU A 98 -12.57 5.80 14.87
CA LEU A 98 -12.81 5.87 13.43
C LEU A 98 -14.24 5.45 13.13
N SER A 99 -14.88 6.11 12.17
CA SER A 99 -16.22 5.70 11.73
C SER A 99 -16.18 4.37 10.98
N VAL A 100 -17.26 3.59 11.06
CA VAL A 100 -17.37 2.32 10.33
C VAL A 100 -17.20 2.52 8.82
N SER A 101 -17.77 3.61 8.26
CA SER A 101 -17.62 3.94 6.84
C SER A 101 -16.16 4.20 6.45
N PHE A 102 -15.39 4.85 7.32
CA PHE A 102 -13.97 5.08 7.09
C PHE A 102 -13.18 3.79 7.14
N VAL A 103 -13.45 2.92 8.13
CA VAL A 103 -12.81 1.60 8.24
C VAL A 103 -13.08 0.75 6.99
N LEU A 104 -14.34 0.71 6.52
CA LEU A 104 -14.69 0.00 5.29
C LEU A 104 -14.01 0.59 4.05
N THR A 105 -13.87 1.92 3.99
CA THR A 105 -13.12 2.59 2.91
C THR A 105 -11.66 2.15 2.90
N GLN A 106 -11.00 2.09 4.06
CA GLN A 106 -9.61 1.65 4.15
C GLN A 106 -9.43 0.20 3.69
N LEU A 107 -10.38 -0.68 3.96
CA LEU A 107 -10.32 -2.06 3.51
C LEU A 107 -10.60 -2.20 2.00
N LEU A 108 -11.77 -1.72 1.57
CA LEU A 108 -12.34 -2.03 0.26
C LEU A 108 -11.85 -1.10 -0.85
N MET A 109 -11.54 0.14 -0.52
CA MET A 109 -11.20 1.18 -1.50
C MET A 109 -9.72 1.57 -1.48
N VAL A 110 -8.97 1.14 -0.47
CA VAL A 110 -7.53 1.43 -0.34
C VAL A 110 -6.72 0.14 -0.34
N ALA A 111 -6.74 -0.63 0.76
CA ALA A 111 -5.87 -1.79 0.95
C ALA A 111 -6.08 -2.86 -0.13
N LEU A 112 -7.33 -3.24 -0.43
CA LEU A 112 -7.60 -4.27 -1.42
C LEU A 112 -7.17 -3.84 -2.84
N PRO A 113 -7.61 -2.70 -3.39
CA PRO A 113 -7.18 -2.26 -4.72
C PRO A 113 -5.68 -2.07 -4.84
N GLU A 114 -5.04 -1.48 -3.83
CA GLU A 114 -3.60 -1.25 -3.84
C GLU A 114 -2.82 -2.56 -3.85
N GLU A 115 -3.16 -3.53 -2.99
CA GLU A 115 -2.45 -4.81 -2.97
C GLU A 115 -2.70 -5.64 -4.24
N VAL A 116 -3.89 -5.56 -4.83
CA VAL A 116 -4.17 -6.14 -6.15
C VAL A 116 -3.25 -5.54 -7.22
N PHE A 117 -3.10 -4.22 -7.22
CA PHE A 117 -2.27 -3.53 -8.21
C PHE A 117 -0.78 -3.73 -7.98
N PHE A 118 -0.28 -3.46 -6.78
CA PHE A 118 1.15 -3.51 -6.50
C PHE A 118 1.66 -4.94 -6.40
N ARG A 119 0.95 -5.87 -5.77
CA ARG A 119 1.42 -7.26 -5.61
C ARG A 119 0.90 -8.17 -6.70
N GLY A 120 -0.41 -8.18 -6.89
CA GLY A 120 -1.09 -9.04 -7.86
C GLY A 120 -0.66 -8.74 -9.30
N TYR A 121 -0.47 -7.46 -9.64
CA TYR A 121 -0.03 -7.05 -10.98
C TYR A 121 1.46 -6.71 -11.04
N LEU A 122 1.93 -5.64 -10.39
CA LEU A 122 3.30 -5.14 -10.59
C LEU A 122 4.36 -6.13 -10.10
N GLN A 123 4.28 -6.63 -8.87
CA GLN A 123 5.26 -7.60 -8.36
C GLN A 123 5.23 -8.90 -9.14
N ASN A 124 4.04 -9.38 -9.51
CA ASN A 124 3.92 -10.58 -10.34
C ASN A 124 4.58 -10.40 -11.73
N LYS A 125 4.46 -9.22 -12.36
CA LYS A 125 5.05 -8.94 -13.68
C LYS A 125 6.51 -8.54 -13.65
N LEU A 126 6.97 -7.81 -12.61
CA LEU A 126 8.36 -7.37 -12.45
C LEU A 126 9.25 -8.45 -11.80
N GLY A 127 8.63 -9.45 -11.17
CA GLY A 127 9.27 -10.65 -10.63
C GLY A 127 8.86 -10.91 -9.18
N ASN A 128 8.30 -12.09 -8.91
CA ASN A 128 7.96 -12.49 -7.53
C ASN A 128 9.19 -13.07 -6.81
N ASN A 129 10.15 -12.20 -6.50
CA ASN A 129 11.36 -12.48 -5.74
C ASN A 129 11.77 -11.23 -4.94
N ILE A 130 12.82 -11.33 -4.10
CA ILE A 130 13.27 -10.21 -3.25
C ILE A 130 13.57 -8.94 -4.05
N LYS A 131 14.19 -9.04 -5.24
CA LYS A 131 14.46 -7.87 -6.08
C LYS A 131 13.17 -7.19 -6.54
N GLY A 132 12.18 -7.97 -6.96
CA GLY A 132 10.88 -7.43 -7.34
C GLY A 132 10.11 -6.81 -6.16
N VAL A 133 10.19 -7.41 -4.97
CA VAL A 133 9.63 -6.83 -3.73
C VAL A 133 10.21 -5.44 -3.46
N ILE A 134 11.54 -5.29 -3.56
CA ILE A 134 12.22 -4.01 -3.35
C ILE A 134 11.81 -3.00 -4.43
N ILE A 135 11.85 -3.38 -5.71
CA ILE A 135 11.48 -2.48 -6.83
C ILE A 135 10.04 -1.99 -6.68
N VAL A 136 9.09 -2.88 -6.44
CA VAL A 136 7.68 -2.52 -6.29
C VAL A 136 7.45 -1.67 -5.05
N SER A 137 8.20 -1.91 -3.97
CA SER A 137 8.11 -1.07 -2.77
C SER A 137 8.66 0.33 -2.98
N LEU A 138 9.71 0.49 -3.80
CA LEU A 138 10.16 1.80 -4.25
C LEU A 138 9.09 2.50 -5.09
N LEU A 139 8.46 1.78 -6.04
CA LEU A 139 7.35 2.31 -6.83
C LEU A 139 6.15 2.69 -5.95
N PHE A 140 5.83 1.89 -4.92
CA PHE A 140 4.78 2.20 -3.96
C PHE A 140 5.02 3.55 -3.26
N ALA A 141 6.24 3.74 -2.73
CA ALA A 141 6.64 4.98 -2.06
C ALA A 141 6.69 6.18 -3.03
N VAL A 142 7.18 5.99 -4.25
CA VAL A 142 7.18 7.04 -5.28
C VAL A 142 5.74 7.45 -5.66
N GLY A 143 4.84 6.48 -5.83
CA GLY A 143 3.43 6.74 -6.11
C GLY A 143 2.77 7.55 -4.99
N HIS A 144 3.03 7.18 -3.74
CA HIS A 144 2.58 7.94 -2.57
C HIS A 144 3.20 9.33 -2.51
N PHE A 145 4.49 9.49 -2.82
CA PHE A 145 5.14 10.80 -2.83
C PHE A 145 4.51 11.72 -3.88
N ILE A 146 4.32 11.21 -5.11
CA ILE A 146 3.69 11.99 -6.19
C ILE A 146 2.26 12.36 -5.79
N THR A 147 1.45 11.39 -5.37
CA THR A 147 0.02 11.62 -5.11
C THR A 147 -0.25 12.38 -3.82
N LEU A 148 0.51 12.16 -2.74
CA LEU A 148 0.27 12.82 -1.43
C LEU A 148 1.09 14.10 -1.26
N CYS A 149 2.40 14.05 -1.46
CA CYS A 149 3.29 15.20 -1.26
C CYS A 149 3.11 16.24 -2.37
N LEU A 150 3.30 15.83 -3.63
CA LEU A 150 3.19 16.75 -4.77
C LEU A 150 1.72 17.08 -5.10
N GLY A 151 0.79 16.18 -4.77
CA GLY A 151 -0.64 16.35 -5.04
C GLY A 151 -1.38 17.15 -3.97
N GLY A 152 -0.73 18.14 -3.35
CA GLY A 152 -1.35 19.11 -2.44
C GLY A 152 -0.89 19.08 -0.97
N GLY A 153 -0.10 18.09 -0.54
CA GLY A 153 0.38 18.01 0.85
C GLY A 153 1.49 19.00 1.19
N HIS A 154 2.50 19.13 0.30
CA HIS A 154 3.67 20.03 0.30
C HIS A 154 4.43 20.29 1.61
N ASN A 155 4.12 19.61 2.71
CA ASN A 155 4.79 19.76 3.99
C ASN A 155 5.64 18.53 4.33
N LEU A 156 6.68 18.77 5.14
CA LEU A 156 7.68 17.75 5.47
C LEU A 156 7.07 16.49 6.10
N ALA A 157 6.03 16.64 6.93
CA ALA A 157 5.40 15.49 7.58
C ALA A 157 4.70 14.59 6.55
N ILE A 158 3.88 15.14 5.66
CA ILE A 158 3.20 14.36 4.62
C ILE A 158 4.21 13.75 3.64
N CYS A 159 5.21 14.51 3.23
CA CYS A 159 6.21 14.06 2.28
C CYS A 159 7.12 12.95 2.85
N SER A 160 7.50 13.05 4.14
CA SER A 160 8.25 12.00 4.82
C SER A 160 7.40 10.75 5.01
N GLN A 161 6.14 10.88 5.44
CA GLN A 161 5.21 9.74 5.54
C GLN A 161 5.05 9.01 4.21
N ALA A 162 4.93 9.75 3.10
CA ALA A 162 4.81 9.17 1.77
C ALA A 162 6.03 8.30 1.40
N ILE A 163 7.25 8.76 1.70
CA ILE A 163 8.48 7.98 1.45
C ILE A 163 8.56 6.78 2.39
N LEU A 164 8.19 6.95 3.66
CA LEU A 164 8.23 5.90 4.68
C LEU A 164 7.29 4.72 4.37
N THR A 165 6.30 4.90 3.50
CA THR A 165 5.45 3.79 3.00
C THR A 165 6.24 2.68 2.30
N PHE A 166 7.50 2.93 1.93
CA PHE A 166 8.45 1.92 1.47
C PHE A 166 8.55 0.72 2.43
N PHE A 167 8.65 0.97 3.73
CA PHE A 167 8.88 -0.08 4.75
C PHE A 167 7.70 -1.03 4.93
N PRO A 168 6.46 -0.57 5.19
CA PRO A 168 5.31 -1.48 5.23
C PRO A 168 5.12 -2.17 3.87
N SER A 169 5.45 -1.51 2.74
CA SER A 169 5.40 -2.16 1.42
C SER A 169 6.37 -3.33 1.28
N LEU A 170 7.55 -3.30 1.90
CA LEU A 170 8.44 -4.47 1.92
C LEU A 170 7.78 -5.66 2.63
N VAL A 171 7.10 -5.42 3.76
CA VAL A 171 6.37 -6.46 4.50
C VAL A 171 5.27 -7.04 3.63
N MET A 172 4.45 -6.18 3.02
CA MET A 172 3.36 -6.60 2.12
C MET A 172 3.86 -7.40 0.92
N GLY A 173 4.96 -6.97 0.29
CA GLY A 173 5.58 -7.69 -0.81
C GLY A 173 6.18 -9.03 -0.39
N TYR A 174 6.78 -9.12 0.80
CA TYR A 174 7.30 -10.37 1.33
C TYR A 174 6.19 -11.35 1.71
N LEU A 175 5.11 -10.88 2.34
CA LEU A 175 3.93 -11.70 2.65
C LEU A 175 3.34 -12.31 1.38
N TYR A 176 3.20 -11.52 0.31
CA TYR A 176 2.77 -12.03 -0.99
C TYR A 176 3.75 -13.03 -1.60
N LEU A 177 5.07 -12.80 -1.45
CA LEU A 177 6.10 -13.73 -1.92
C LEU A 177 5.98 -15.10 -1.23
N GLN A 178 5.69 -15.12 0.08
CA GLN A 178 5.55 -16.36 0.87
C GLN A 178 4.23 -17.08 0.59
N THR A 179 3.12 -16.36 0.58
CA THR A 179 1.77 -16.96 0.54
C THR A 179 1.28 -17.19 -0.89
N LYS A 180 1.75 -16.39 -1.85
CA LYS A 180 1.24 -16.35 -3.25
C LYS A 180 -0.26 -16.02 -3.34
N THR A 181 -0.86 -15.51 -2.26
CA THR A 181 -2.22 -14.99 -2.20
C THR A 181 -2.18 -13.56 -1.63
N LEU A 182 -3.24 -12.78 -1.86
CA LEU A 182 -3.25 -11.38 -1.42
C LEU A 182 -3.72 -11.18 0.02
N TRP A 183 -4.31 -12.20 0.65
CA TRP A 183 -4.97 -12.04 1.95
C TRP A 183 -4.04 -11.52 3.05
N ALA A 184 -2.85 -12.09 3.17
CA ALA A 184 -1.87 -11.66 4.17
C ALA A 184 -1.47 -10.18 3.99
N SER A 185 -1.20 -9.78 2.75
CA SER A 185 -0.81 -8.40 2.43
C SER A 185 -1.96 -7.42 2.65
N ILE A 186 -3.18 -7.75 2.22
CA ILE A 186 -4.38 -6.91 2.41
C ILE A 186 -4.66 -6.69 3.89
N ILE A 187 -4.61 -7.76 4.70
CA ILE A 187 -4.84 -7.69 6.15
C ILE A 187 -3.80 -6.79 6.81
N PHE A 188 -2.51 -7.01 6.48
CA PHE A 188 -1.45 -6.19 7.04
C PHE A 188 -1.58 -4.72 6.65
N HIS A 189 -1.80 -4.43 5.37
CA HIS A 189 -2.01 -3.07 4.87
C HIS A 189 -3.16 -2.39 5.62
N PHE A 190 -4.33 -3.04 5.65
CA PHE A 190 -5.53 -2.51 6.28
C PHE A 190 -5.27 -2.15 7.75
N PHE A 191 -4.73 -3.08 8.55
CA PHE A 191 -4.46 -2.79 9.96
C PHE A 191 -3.37 -1.74 10.15
N ALA A 192 -2.35 -1.70 9.30
CA ALA A 192 -1.32 -0.67 9.35
C ALA A 192 -1.92 0.73 9.12
N ASN A 193 -2.81 0.88 8.14
CA ASN A 193 -3.52 2.15 7.93
C ASN A 193 -4.41 2.51 9.12
N ILE A 194 -5.22 1.57 9.61
CA ILE A 194 -6.11 1.82 10.75
C ILE A 194 -5.32 2.28 11.97
N VAL A 195 -4.25 1.57 12.34
CA VAL A 195 -3.42 1.93 13.50
C VAL A 195 -2.74 3.28 13.27
N HIS A 196 -2.12 3.49 12.11
CA HIS A 196 -1.42 4.73 11.82
C HIS A 196 -2.34 5.96 11.87
N ILE A 197 -3.58 5.84 11.40
CA ILE A 197 -4.56 6.94 11.36
C ILE A 197 -5.22 7.14 12.73
N ALA A 198 -5.47 6.06 13.47
CA ALA A 198 -6.14 6.15 14.76
C ALA A 198 -5.25 6.76 15.86
N ILE A 199 -3.95 6.48 15.86
CA ILE A 199 -3.08 6.92 16.96
C ILE A 199 -2.51 8.33 16.75
N ALA A 200 -2.40 9.09 17.84
CA ALA A 200 -1.77 10.41 17.87
C ALA A 200 -1.08 10.67 19.21
N LEU A 201 -0.26 11.72 19.28
CA LEU A 201 0.34 12.21 20.52
C LEU A 201 -0.29 13.56 20.89
N SER A 202 -0.85 13.65 22.10
CA SER A 202 -1.41 14.87 22.69
C SER A 202 -0.58 15.38 23.85
#